data_AF-A0A4R2N493-F1
#
_entry.id   AF-A0A4R2N493-F1
#
_cell.length_a   1.000
_cell.length_b   1.000
_cell.length_c   1.000
_cell.angle_alpha   90.00
_cell.angle_beta   90.00
_cell.angle_gamma   90.00
#
_symmetry.space_group_name_H-M   'P 1'
#
loop_
_entity.id
_entity.type
_entity.pdbx_description
1 polymer ?
#
loop_
_entity_poly.entity_id
_entity_poly.type
_entity_poly.pdbx_seq_one_letter_code
_entity_poly.pdbx_strand_id
1 'polypeptide(L)'
;MKKIIVSALLSACGVAFAASPYDGVFQERDEVGSYLSVHTNGNVFIGTLYNIDLLNGVPVALFNGLRPRQLNTWNLLQGSLSGNVANVSGELLLNHCKVNAQIAFTTTTALVTVQSATSTPLGQEVGVNCAKQYPAGDRFIFDKVF
;
A
#
# COMPACT_ATOMS: atom_id res chain seq x y z
N MET A 1 -2.60 66.60 3.52
CA MET A 1 -2.44 66.03 2.17
C MET A 1 -2.74 64.55 2.24
N LYS A 2 -3.79 64.08 1.57
CA LYS A 2 -4.12 62.65 1.43
C LYS A 2 -3.17 62.04 0.41
N LYS A 3 -2.38 61.03 0.77
CA LYS A 3 -1.87 60.02 -0.18
C LYS A 3 -1.85 58.64 0.48
N ILE A 4 -2.40 57.73 -0.30
CA ILE A 4 -2.69 56.32 -0.11
C ILE A 4 -1.38 55.52 -0.16
N ILE A 5 -1.24 54.48 0.67
CA ILE A 5 -0.47 53.29 0.31
C ILE A 5 -1.36 52.07 0.59
N VAL A 6 -1.72 51.39 -0.49
CA VAL A 6 -2.45 50.11 -0.53
C VAL A 6 -1.40 48.98 -0.44
N SER A 7 -1.86 47.82 0.05
CA SER A 7 -1.39 46.49 -0.33
C SER A 7 -0.16 45.93 0.37
N ALA A 8 -0.41 45.00 1.31
CA ALA A 8 0.00 43.58 1.18
C ALA A 8 -0.29 42.82 2.48
N LEU A 9 -1.57 42.52 2.73
CA LEU A 9 -1.98 41.44 3.64
C LEU A 9 -2.53 40.29 2.80
N LEU A 10 -1.74 39.81 1.84
CA LEU A 10 -1.83 38.41 1.43
C LEU A 10 -0.96 37.63 2.42
N SER A 11 -1.45 37.48 3.66
CA SER A 11 -1.05 36.33 4.45
C SER A 11 -1.44 35.13 3.63
N ALA A 12 -0.43 34.45 3.09
CA ALA A 12 -0.57 33.22 2.39
C ALA A 12 -1.45 32.29 3.24
N CYS A 13 -2.69 32.10 2.82
CA CYS A 13 -3.44 30.88 3.10
C CYS A 13 -2.71 29.77 2.33
N GLY A 14 -1.47 29.47 2.72
CA GLY A 14 -0.90 28.17 2.53
C GLY A 14 -1.77 27.27 3.37
N VAL A 15 -2.84 26.76 2.77
CA VAL A 15 -3.47 25.53 3.23
C VAL A 15 -2.37 24.49 3.18
N ALA A 16 -1.59 24.39 4.26
CA ALA A 16 -1.00 23.13 4.64
C ALA A 16 -2.22 22.23 4.81
N PHE A 17 -2.63 21.57 3.72
CA PHE A 17 -3.45 20.39 3.82
C PHE A 17 -2.69 19.55 4.82
N ALA A 18 -3.20 19.47 6.05
CA ALA A 18 -2.62 18.60 7.05
C ALA A 18 -2.60 17.24 6.38
N ALA A 19 -1.41 16.77 6.01
CA ALA A 19 -1.25 15.56 5.25
C ALA A 19 -1.93 14.46 6.05
N SER A 20 -3.09 14.01 5.55
CA SER A 20 -3.91 13.06 6.29
C SER A 20 -3.06 11.82 6.57
N PRO A 21 -3.21 11.16 7.73
CA PRO A 21 -2.62 9.84 7.95
C PRO A 21 -3.01 8.82 6.86
N TYR A 22 -4.12 9.08 6.16
CA TYR A 22 -4.70 8.21 5.15
C TYR A 22 -4.38 8.66 3.71
N ASP A 23 -3.41 9.56 3.54
CA ASP A 23 -2.92 10.01 2.24
C ASP A 23 -1.39 10.08 2.26
N GLY A 24 -0.72 9.33 1.40
CA GLY A 24 0.73 9.31 1.31
C GLY A 24 1.34 7.96 0.95
N VAL A 25 2.65 7.85 1.13
CA VAL A 25 3.42 6.63 0.87
C VAL A 25 4.15 6.20 2.13
N PHE A 26 4.08 4.91 2.43
CA PHE A 26 4.70 4.28 3.56
C PHE A 26 5.68 3.21 3.06
N GLN A 27 6.83 3.06 3.71
CA GLN A 27 7.80 2.03 3.42
C GLN A 27 7.73 0.94 4.49
N GLU A 28 7.78 -0.32 4.11
CA GLU A 28 7.84 -1.41 5.08
C GLU A 28 9.13 -1.34 5.90
N ARG A 29 9.00 -1.52 7.22
CA ARG A 29 10.11 -1.36 8.14
C ARG A 29 11.15 -2.46 8.00
N ASP A 30 10.69 -3.69 7.80
CA ASP A 30 11.54 -4.89 7.84
C ASP A 30 11.94 -5.39 6.43
N GLU A 31 11.36 -4.81 5.37
CA GLU A 31 11.59 -5.21 3.99
C GLU A 31 11.96 -4.02 3.09
N VAL A 32 13.14 -4.10 2.47
CA VAL A 32 13.59 -3.09 1.50
C VAL A 32 12.91 -3.34 0.16
N GLY A 33 12.26 -2.31 -0.40
CA GLY A 33 11.57 -2.41 -1.68
C GLY A 33 10.07 -2.71 -1.58
N SER A 34 9.53 -2.80 -0.36
CA SER A 34 8.10 -2.90 -0.09
C SER A 34 7.53 -1.54 0.33
N TYR A 35 6.50 -1.07 -0.38
CA TYR A 35 5.87 0.22 -0.16
C TYR A 35 4.35 0.13 -0.23
N LEU A 36 3.68 0.84 0.66
CA LEU A 36 2.23 1.00 0.69
C LEU A 36 1.89 2.46 0.36
N SER A 37 1.33 2.70 -0.82
CA SER A 37 0.70 3.97 -1.16
C SER A 37 -0.77 3.94 -0.78
N VAL A 38 -1.28 4.97 -0.11
CA VAL A 38 -2.68 5.04 0.34
C VAL A 38 -3.30 6.37 -0.02
N HIS A 39 -4.61 6.33 -0.28
CA HIS A 39 -5.43 7.49 -0.47
C HIS A 39 -6.86 7.21 -0.01
N THR A 40 -7.57 8.24 0.45
CA THR A 40 -8.96 8.11 0.89
C THR A 40 -9.84 9.21 0.34
N ASN A 41 -11.08 8.87 0.00
CA ASN A 41 -12.14 9.81 -0.30
C ASN A 41 -13.34 9.53 0.62
N GLY A 42 -13.46 10.31 1.69
CA GLY A 42 -14.39 10.03 2.78
C GLY A 42 -14.06 8.70 3.45
N ASN A 43 -15.04 7.78 3.48
CA ASN A 43 -14.87 6.45 4.07
C ASN A 43 -14.36 5.41 3.07
N VAL A 44 -14.10 5.79 1.82
CA VAL A 44 -13.55 4.88 0.81
C VAL A 44 -12.03 4.90 0.89
N PHE A 45 -11.43 3.73 1.00
CA PHE A 45 -9.99 3.53 1.01
C PHE A 45 -9.53 2.87 -0.29
N ILE A 46 -8.46 3.41 -0.86
CA ILE A 46 -7.69 2.78 -1.92
C ILE A 46 -6.22 2.78 -1.54
N GLY A 47 -5.53 1.66 -1.79
CA GLY A 47 -4.11 1.55 -1.57
C GLY A 47 -3.46 0.67 -2.63
N THR A 48 -2.16 0.87 -2.84
CA THR A 48 -1.34 0.01 -3.70
C THR A 48 -0.16 -0.48 -2.89
N LEU A 49 -0.01 -1.80 -2.83
CA LEU A 49 1.19 -2.45 -2.27
C LEU A 49 2.15 -2.72 -3.42
N TYR A 50 3.32 -2.08 -3.38
CA TYR A 50 4.41 -2.28 -4.32
C TYR A 50 5.49 -3.12 -3.66
N ASN A 51 5.93 -4.19 -4.32
CA ASN A 51 7.01 -5.06 -3.86
C ASN A 51 8.05 -5.29 -4.95
N ILE A 52 9.29 -5.58 -4.54
CA ILE A 52 10.37 -6.03 -5.41
C ILE A 52 10.76 -7.44 -5.00
N ASP A 53 10.29 -8.43 -5.76
CA ASP A 53 10.57 -9.84 -5.50
C ASP A 53 11.84 -10.28 -6.25
N LEU A 54 12.84 -10.82 -5.54
CA LEU A 54 14.04 -11.36 -6.18
C LEU A 54 13.76 -12.75 -6.78
N LEU A 55 14.09 -12.93 -8.06
CA LEU A 55 13.82 -14.16 -8.82
C LEU A 55 14.93 -15.21 -8.70
N ASN A 56 15.64 -15.25 -7.56
CA ASN A 56 16.85 -16.05 -7.37
C ASN A 56 16.60 -17.55 -7.64
N GLY A 57 17.04 -18.03 -8.80
CA GLY A 57 16.89 -19.43 -9.21
C GLY A 57 15.52 -19.81 -9.76
N VAL A 58 14.57 -18.86 -9.86
CA VAL A 58 13.26 -19.11 -10.45
C VAL A 58 13.39 -19.17 -11.98
N PRO A 59 12.97 -20.27 -12.64
CA PRO A 59 12.97 -20.34 -14.09
C PRO A 59 11.90 -19.42 -14.66
N VAL A 60 12.32 -18.22 -15.06
CA VAL A 60 11.51 -17.27 -15.81
C VAL A 60 11.83 -17.33 -17.30
N ALA A 61 10.82 -17.11 -18.14
CA ALA A 61 11.00 -17.03 -19.58
C ALA A 61 12.03 -15.94 -19.92
N LEU A 62 12.92 -16.24 -20.87
CA LEU A 62 13.89 -15.28 -21.36
C LEU A 62 13.15 -14.23 -22.19
N PHE A 63 13.39 -12.96 -21.90
CA PHE A 63 12.89 -11.85 -22.70
C PHE A 63 14.01 -11.38 -23.63
N ASN A 64 13.99 -11.81 -24.89
CA ASN A 64 15.09 -11.57 -25.85
C ASN A 64 16.47 -12.02 -25.32
N GLY A 65 16.54 -13.16 -24.65
CA GLY A 65 17.79 -13.68 -24.06
C GLY A 65 18.17 -13.05 -22.72
N LEU A 66 17.43 -12.04 -22.24
CA LEU A 66 17.62 -11.48 -20.90
C LEU A 66 16.89 -12.34 -19.87
N ARG A 67 17.57 -12.62 -18.75
CA ARG A 67 16.98 -13.29 -17.59
C ARG A 67 16.66 -12.24 -16.52
N PRO A 68 15.37 -11.96 -16.24
CA PRO A 68 15.00 -11.08 -15.14
C PRO A 68 15.60 -11.56 -13.82
N ARG A 69 16.16 -10.63 -13.02
CA ARG A 69 16.70 -10.92 -11.68
C ARG A 69 15.71 -10.57 -10.57
N GLN A 70 14.76 -9.71 -10.87
CA GLN A 70 13.73 -9.25 -9.94
C GLN A 70 12.42 -9.06 -10.69
N LEU A 71 11.32 -9.14 -9.96
CA LEU A 71 9.98 -8.87 -10.42
C LEU A 71 9.40 -7.77 -9.55
N ASN A 72 9.07 -6.64 -10.17
CA ASN A 72 8.36 -5.57 -9.47
C ASN A 72 6.86 -5.85 -9.60
N THR A 73 6.16 -5.90 -8.49
CA THR A 73 4.71 -6.13 -8.47
C THR A 73 3.99 -4.94 -7.85
N TRP A 74 2.75 -4.70 -8.28
CA TRP A 74 1.83 -3.81 -7.60
C TRP A 74 0.50 -4.53 -7.42
N ASN A 75 -0.08 -4.38 -6.25
CA ASN A 75 -1.34 -5.02 -5.88
C ASN A 75 -2.31 -3.96 -5.37
N LEU A 76 -3.52 -3.95 -5.92
CA LEU A 76 -4.57 -3.03 -5.50
C LEU A 76 -5.21 -3.54 -4.21
N LEU A 77 -5.28 -2.68 -3.21
CA LEU A 77 -6.04 -2.86 -1.99
C LEU A 77 -7.20 -1.87 -2.00
N GLN A 78 -8.39 -2.34 -1.68
CA GLN A 78 -9.58 -1.48 -1.59
C GLN A 78 -10.45 -1.88 -0.42
N GLY A 79 -11.15 -0.91 0.14
CA GLY A 79 -11.99 -1.15 1.30
C GLY A 79 -12.62 0.10 1.88
N SER A 80 -12.96 0.01 3.15
CA SER A 80 -13.57 1.10 3.90
C SER A 80 -12.71 1.53 5.08
N LEU A 81 -12.65 2.83 5.31
CA LEU A 81 -12.03 3.46 6.47
C LEU A 81 -13.11 3.82 7.50
N SER A 82 -12.88 3.45 8.76
CA SER A 82 -13.69 3.86 9.91
C SER A 82 -12.76 4.29 11.04
N GLY A 83 -12.83 5.57 11.43
CA GLY A 83 -11.85 6.16 12.34
C GLY A 83 -10.45 6.11 11.72
N ASN A 84 -9.52 5.45 12.40
CA ASN A 84 -8.15 5.25 11.93
C ASN A 84 -7.89 3.83 11.40
N VAL A 85 -8.93 3.04 11.14
CA VAL A 85 -8.82 1.64 10.76
C VAL A 85 -9.49 1.41 9.40
N ALA A 86 -8.71 0.93 8.43
CA ALA A 86 -9.21 0.49 7.14
C ALA A 86 -9.35 -1.03 7.12
N ASN A 87 -10.51 -1.56 6.70
CA ASN A 87 -10.66 -2.98 6.39
C ASN A 87 -10.59 -3.13 4.88
N VAL A 88 -9.58 -3.83 4.39
CA VAL A 88 -9.21 -3.87 2.97
C VAL A 88 -9.15 -5.29 2.45
N SER A 89 -9.33 -5.42 1.15
CA SER A 89 -9.08 -6.66 0.44
C SER A 89 -8.35 -6.38 -0.87
N GLY A 90 -7.57 -7.36 -1.32
CA GLY A 90 -6.90 -7.33 -2.61
C GLY A 90 -6.46 -8.71 -3.04
N GLU A 91 -5.98 -8.80 -4.27
CA GLU A 91 -5.34 -10.00 -4.80
C GLU A 91 -3.82 -9.77 -4.83
N LEU A 92 -3.09 -10.64 -4.14
CA LEU A 92 -1.64 -10.61 -3.98
C LEU A 92 -1.03 -11.84 -4.64
N LEU A 93 0.31 -11.88 -4.68
CA LEU A 93 1.09 -12.96 -5.28
C LEU A 93 0.65 -13.22 -6.73
N LEU A 94 0.74 -12.19 -7.56
CA LEU A 94 0.34 -12.25 -8.98
C LEU A 94 -1.11 -12.73 -9.16
N ASN A 95 -2.02 -12.23 -8.33
CA ASN A 95 -3.44 -12.58 -8.27
C ASN A 95 -3.79 -14.01 -7.85
N HIS A 96 -2.84 -14.78 -7.30
CA HIS A 96 -3.12 -16.14 -6.82
C HIS A 96 -3.77 -16.16 -5.43
N CYS A 97 -3.59 -15.10 -4.64
CA CYS A 97 -4.08 -15.04 -3.27
C CYS A 97 -4.99 -13.85 -3.05
N LYS A 98 -6.26 -14.10 -2.72
CA LYS A 98 -7.14 -13.06 -2.18
C LYS A 98 -6.86 -12.91 -0.69
N VAL A 99 -6.42 -11.73 -0.28
CA VAL A 99 -6.09 -11.40 1.10
C VAL A 99 -7.05 -10.34 1.62
N ASN A 100 -7.59 -10.57 2.82
CA ASN A 100 -8.31 -9.57 3.60
C ASN A 100 -7.40 -9.14 4.74
N ALA A 101 -7.26 -7.83 4.93
CA ALA A 101 -6.40 -7.26 5.95
C ALA A 101 -7.08 -6.07 6.64
N GLN A 102 -6.59 -5.75 7.82
CA GLN A 102 -6.90 -4.52 8.53
C GLN A 102 -5.66 -3.63 8.54
N ILE A 103 -5.82 -2.34 8.27
CA ILE A 103 -4.74 -1.36 8.34
C ILE A 103 -5.10 -0.35 9.42
N ALA A 104 -4.34 -0.32 10.51
CA ALA A 104 -4.48 0.66 11.57
C ALA A 104 -3.43 1.77 11.39
N PHE A 105 -3.91 3.00 11.19
CA PHE A 105 -3.06 4.15 10.94
C PHE A 105 -2.76 4.94 12.23
N THR A 106 -1.54 5.46 12.28
CA THR A 106 -1.14 6.58 13.14
C THR A 106 -0.69 7.74 12.24
N THR A 107 -0.24 8.85 12.84
CA THR A 107 0.31 9.98 12.07
C THR A 107 1.56 9.63 11.25
N THR A 108 2.29 8.59 11.63
CA THR A 108 3.59 8.24 11.03
C THR A 108 3.70 6.78 10.61
N THR A 109 2.71 5.94 10.91
CA THR A 109 2.78 4.51 10.64
C THR A 109 1.45 3.93 10.16
N ALA A 110 1.53 2.83 9.44
CA ALA A 110 0.42 1.96 9.11
C ALA A 110 0.76 0.53 9.55
N LEU A 111 -0.03 -0.03 10.46
CA LEU A 111 0.08 -1.42 10.88
C LEU A 111 -0.93 -2.26 10.08
N VAL A 112 -0.44 -3.09 9.19
CA VAL A 112 -1.25 -4.05 8.43
C VAL A 112 -1.32 -5.36 9.22
N THR A 113 -2.53 -5.87 9.46
CA THR A 113 -2.77 -7.18 10.07
C THR A 113 -3.60 -8.04 9.13
N VAL A 114 -3.07 -9.19 8.70
CA VAL A 114 -3.79 -10.13 7.85
C VAL A 114 -4.95 -10.75 8.65
N GLN A 115 -6.16 -10.67 8.10
CA GLN A 115 -7.36 -11.25 8.69
C GLN A 115 -7.61 -12.66 8.12
N SER A 116 -7.43 -12.81 6.81
CA SER A 116 -7.56 -14.10 6.13
C SER A 116 -6.90 -14.04 4.75
N ALA A 117 -6.50 -15.20 4.25
CA ALA A 117 -6.02 -15.37 2.90
C ALA A 117 -6.55 -16.67 2.30
N THR A 118 -7.03 -16.60 1.07
CA THR A 118 -7.63 -17.71 0.33
C THR A 118 -7.11 -17.74 -1.09
N SER A 119 -6.87 -18.93 -1.62
CA SER A 119 -6.46 -19.09 -3.02
C SER A 119 -7.59 -18.72 -3.97
N THR A 120 -7.29 -17.84 -4.92
CA THR A 120 -8.18 -17.52 -6.05
C THR A 120 -8.31 -18.73 -6.98
N PRO A 121 -9.19 -18.73 -7.98
CA PRO A 121 -9.23 -19.82 -8.98
C PRO A 121 -7.85 -20.10 -9.60
N LEU A 122 -7.09 -19.06 -9.97
CA LEU A 122 -5.71 -19.21 -10.48
C LEU A 122 -4.77 -19.82 -9.44
N GLY A 123 -4.87 -19.38 -8.18
CA GLY A 123 -4.14 -19.96 -7.06
C GLY A 123 -4.41 -21.45 -6.87
N GLN A 124 -5.67 -21.87 -7.04
CA GLN A 124 -6.09 -23.26 -6.90
C GLN A 124 -5.55 -24.14 -8.04
N GLU A 125 -5.53 -23.64 -9.28
CA GLU A 125 -5.01 -24.38 -10.45
C GLU A 125 -3.55 -24.81 -10.29
N VAL A 126 -2.73 -23.99 -9.64
CA VAL A 126 -1.30 -24.28 -9.41
C VAL A 126 -0.99 -24.70 -7.97
N GLY A 127 -2.01 -24.94 -7.14
CA GLY A 127 -1.88 -25.48 -5.79
C GLY A 127 -1.27 -24.52 -4.75
N VAL A 128 -1.41 -23.20 -4.92
CA VAL A 128 -0.94 -22.21 -3.95
C VAL A 128 -1.72 -22.36 -2.64
N ASN A 129 -1.00 -22.43 -1.51
CA ASN A 129 -1.60 -22.36 -0.18
C ASN A 129 -1.48 -20.94 0.40
N CYS A 130 -2.46 -20.09 0.07
CA CYS A 130 -2.43 -18.68 0.47
C CYS A 130 -2.56 -18.47 1.98
N ALA A 131 -3.26 -19.34 2.70
CA ALA A 131 -3.34 -19.25 4.16
C ALA A 131 -2.00 -19.58 4.84
N LYS A 132 -1.14 -20.38 4.19
CA LYS A 132 0.24 -20.61 4.64
C LYS A 132 1.17 -19.45 4.27
N GLN A 133 0.96 -18.83 3.10
CA GLN A 133 1.78 -17.72 2.63
C GLN A 133 1.47 -16.41 3.38
N TYR A 134 0.20 -16.17 3.69
CA TYR A 134 -0.29 -15.03 4.46
C TYR A 134 -1.17 -15.52 5.62
N PRO A 135 -0.56 -16.07 6.69
CA PRO A 135 -1.26 -16.49 7.89
C PRO A 135 -2.14 -15.39 8.50
N ALA A 136 -3.31 -15.78 8.99
CA ALA A 136 -4.14 -14.87 9.78
C ALA A 136 -3.39 -14.46 11.07
N GLY A 137 -3.37 -13.16 11.35
CA GLY A 137 -2.63 -12.57 12.46
C GLY A 137 -1.24 -12.07 12.11
N ASP A 138 -0.71 -12.35 10.90
CA ASP A 138 0.54 -11.76 10.42
C ASP A 138 0.45 -10.24 10.40
N ARG A 139 1.57 -9.60 10.72
CA ARG A 139 1.67 -8.16 10.93
C ARG A 139 2.85 -7.57 10.20
N PHE A 140 2.58 -6.49 9.47
CA PHE A 140 3.57 -5.72 8.73
C PHE A 140 3.45 -4.26 9.15
N ILE A 141 4.59 -3.62 9.44
CA ILE A 141 4.62 -2.22 9.87
C ILE A 141 5.23 -1.40 8.76
N PHE A 142 4.50 -0.39 8.33
CA PHE A 142 4.97 0.58 7.35
C PHE A 142 5.14 1.95 8.00
N ASP A 143 6.27 2.60 7.74
CA ASP A 143 6.63 3.94 8.21
C ASP A 143 6.38 4.97 7.10
N LYS A 144 5.72 6.09 7.41
CA LYS A 144 5.37 7.13 6.44
C LYS A 144 6.64 7.81 5.93
N VAL A 145 6.78 7.88 4.61
CA VAL A 145 7.94 8.49 3.92
C VAL A 145 7.55 9.68 3.02
N PHE A 146 6.28 9.76 2.60
CA PHE A 146 5.70 10.91 1.90
C PHE A 146 4.29 11.20 2.42
#